data_AF-A0A4Y3WNL9-F1
#
_entry.id   AF-A0A4Y3WNL9-F1
#
_cell.length_a   1.000
_cell.length_b   1.000
_cell.length_c   1.000
_cell.angle_alpha   90.00
_cell.angle_beta   90.00
_cell.angle_gamma   90.00
#
_symmetry.space_group_name_H-M   'P 1'
#
loop_
_entity.id
_entity.type
_entity.pdbx_description
1 polymer ?
#
loop_
_entity_poly.entity_id
_entity_poly.type
_entity_poly.pdbx_seq_one_letter_code
_entity_poly.pdbx_strand_id
1 'polypeptide(L)'
;MSEAGWSPAGTYQYATAALSVFWPEEQFHILVTRWPHLAAHVGATWDEHRCRVERHCAILEQQGLPVQQLPGDADGFAAFMTARKATTPREDDLNAYPDLRTVTIPMTAWPPARPAPCWCGSGRKYKQCCRRLGLGAWTAVP
;
A
#
# COMPACT_ATOMS: atom_id res chain seq x y z
N MET A 1 30.87 -1.11 47.84
CA MET A 1 30.76 -1.16 46.37
C MET A 1 29.28 -1.19 46.06
N SER A 2 28.74 -0.10 45.54
CA SER A 2 27.32 0.03 45.25
C SER A 2 26.97 -0.75 44.00
N GLU A 3 26.06 -1.72 44.11
CA GLU A 3 25.46 -2.39 42.96
C GLU A 3 24.53 -1.40 42.26
N ALA A 4 24.91 -0.96 41.07
CA ALA A 4 24.07 -0.16 40.20
C ALA A 4 22.88 -1.02 39.75
N GLY A 5 21.73 -0.82 40.37
CA GLY A 5 20.48 -1.44 39.95
C GLY A 5 20.14 -1.07 38.52
N TRP A 6 20.25 -2.05 37.62
CA TRP A 6 19.72 -1.95 36.27
C TRP A 6 18.21 -1.70 36.33
N SER A 7 17.79 -0.50 35.95
CA SER A 7 16.38 -0.15 35.75
C SER A 7 16.08 -0.19 34.25
N PRO A 8 15.16 -1.04 33.75
CA PRO A 8 14.71 -0.96 32.36
C PRO A 8 13.81 0.26 32.22
N ALA A 9 14.40 1.46 32.11
CA ALA A 9 13.68 2.68 31.81
C ALA A 9 13.36 2.71 30.30
N GLY A 10 12.21 2.14 29.94
CA GLY A 10 11.65 2.26 28.61
C GLY A 10 10.46 1.32 28.41
N THR A 11 9.24 1.82 28.59
CA THR A 11 8.06 1.14 28.07
C THR A 11 8.08 1.30 26.54
N TYR A 12 8.52 0.27 25.82
CA TYR A 12 8.40 0.25 24.37
C TYR A 12 6.93 0.22 23.99
N GLN A 13 6.42 1.31 23.41
CA GLN A 13 5.11 1.33 22.78
C GLN A 13 5.29 0.94 21.31
N TYR A 14 4.93 -0.29 20.97
CA TYR A 14 4.87 -0.74 19.59
C TYR A 14 3.50 -0.37 19.01
N ALA A 15 3.48 0.49 18.01
CA ALA A 15 2.29 0.73 17.20
C ALA A 15 2.37 -0.17 15.96
N THR A 16 1.41 -1.07 15.79
CA THR A 16 1.28 -1.86 14.56
C THR A 16 0.57 -0.99 13.53
N ALA A 17 1.14 -0.87 12.33
CA ALA A 17 0.52 -0.25 11.19
C ALA A 17 0.45 -1.26 10.04
N ALA A 18 -0.64 -1.23 9.28
CA ALA A 18 -0.77 -2.00 8.06
C ALA A 18 -0.05 -1.27 6.92
N LEU A 19 0.70 -2.02 6.11
CA LEU A 19 1.29 -1.51 4.88
C LEU A 19 0.31 -1.73 3.73
N SER A 20 0.06 -0.69 2.93
CA SER A 20 -0.64 -0.80 1.66
C SER A 20 0.29 -0.38 0.54
N VAL A 21 0.64 -1.30 -0.34
CA VAL A 21 1.36 -0.98 -1.57
C VAL A 21 0.36 -0.53 -2.64
N PHE A 22 0.55 0.69 -3.13
CA PHE A 22 -0.22 1.25 -4.22
C PHE A 22 0.66 1.36 -5.46
N TRP A 23 0.19 0.96 -6.63
CA TRP A 23 0.90 1.10 -7.89
C TRP A 23 0.52 2.44 -8.58
N PRO A 24 1.44 3.43 -8.67
CA PRO A 24 1.23 4.63 -9.49
C PRO A 24 0.88 4.27 -10.93
N GLU A 25 0.18 5.15 -11.66
CA GLU A 25 -0.40 4.84 -12.98
C GLU A 25 0.58 4.19 -13.96
N GLU A 26 1.74 4.81 -14.13
CA GLU A 26 2.82 4.27 -14.97
C GLU A 26 3.27 2.88 -14.51
N GLN A 27 3.53 2.72 -13.21
CA GLN A 27 4.00 1.46 -12.63
C GLN A 27 2.93 0.36 -12.68
N PHE A 28 1.66 0.71 -12.52
CA PHE A 28 0.53 -0.19 -12.71
C PHE A 28 0.51 -0.73 -14.14
N HIS A 29 0.65 0.16 -15.14
CA HIS A 29 0.69 -0.26 -16.54
C HIS A 29 1.88 -1.16 -16.84
N ILE A 30 3.08 -0.85 -16.32
CA ILE A 30 4.25 -1.72 -16.45
C ILE A 30 3.97 -3.09 -15.82
N LEU A 31 3.43 -3.12 -14.59
CA LEU A 31 3.12 -4.34 -13.86
C LEU A 31 2.16 -5.25 -14.63
N VAL A 32 1.01 -4.73 -15.07
CA VAL A 32 -0.01 -5.54 -15.75
C VAL A 32 0.37 -5.84 -17.21
N THR A 33 1.24 -5.05 -17.84
CA THR A 33 1.79 -5.41 -19.16
C THR A 33 2.77 -6.57 -19.03
N ARG A 34 3.62 -6.55 -17.99
CA ARG A 34 4.61 -7.59 -17.73
C ARG A 34 4.01 -8.88 -17.21
N TRP A 35 2.96 -8.78 -16.38
CA TRP A 35 2.24 -9.91 -15.81
C TRP A 35 0.71 -9.69 -15.89
N PRO A 36 0.10 -9.95 -17.07
CA PRO A 36 -1.32 -9.67 -17.31
C PRO A 36 -2.28 -10.35 -16.35
N HIS A 37 -1.94 -11.55 -15.84
CA HIS A 37 -2.79 -12.28 -14.89
C HIS A 37 -2.93 -11.56 -13.54
N LEU A 38 -2.01 -10.66 -13.17
CA LEU A 38 -2.11 -9.88 -11.94
C LEU A 38 -3.26 -8.87 -11.96
N ALA A 39 -3.77 -8.49 -13.13
CA ALA A 39 -4.94 -7.61 -13.26
C ALA A 39 -6.17 -8.15 -12.51
N ALA A 40 -6.30 -9.48 -12.37
CA ALA A 40 -7.35 -10.09 -11.56
C ALA A 40 -7.28 -9.65 -10.08
N HIS A 41 -6.07 -9.45 -9.55
CA HIS A 41 -5.82 -9.09 -8.15
C HIS A 41 -5.71 -7.57 -7.95
N VAL A 42 -4.93 -6.88 -8.78
CA VAL A 42 -4.71 -5.43 -8.60
C VAL A 42 -5.80 -4.56 -9.22
N GLY A 43 -6.62 -5.08 -10.14
CA GLY A 43 -7.65 -4.34 -10.89
C GLY A 43 -7.40 -4.41 -12.41
N ALA A 44 -8.46 -4.45 -13.21
CA ALA A 44 -8.35 -4.50 -14.68
C ALA A 44 -7.94 -3.14 -15.28
N THR A 45 -8.23 -2.06 -14.56
CA THR A 45 -7.87 -0.69 -14.91
C THR A 45 -7.21 0.01 -13.72
N TRP A 46 -6.49 1.10 -13.98
CA TRP A 46 -5.88 1.88 -12.91
C TRP A 46 -6.94 2.51 -11.97
N ASP A 47 -8.11 2.86 -12.50
CA ASP A 47 -9.23 3.36 -11.71
C ASP A 47 -9.77 2.29 -10.76
N GLU A 48 -9.94 1.05 -11.24
CA GLU A 48 -10.29 -0.08 -10.38
C GLU A 48 -9.23 -0.34 -9.32
N HIS A 49 -7.94 -0.23 -9.68
CA HIS A 49 -6.85 -0.37 -8.73
C HIS A 49 -6.95 0.66 -7.60
N ARG A 50 -7.17 1.94 -7.94
CA ARG A 50 -7.38 3.00 -6.95
C ARG A 50 -8.59 2.75 -6.05
N CYS A 51 -9.70 2.27 -6.62
CA CYS A 51 -10.89 1.89 -5.86
C CYS A 51 -10.60 0.78 -4.85
N ARG A 52 -9.91 -0.29 -5.29
CA ARG A 52 -9.57 -1.44 -4.44
C ARG A 52 -8.65 -1.03 -3.28
N VAL A 53 -7.60 -0.24 -3.57
CA VAL A 53 -6.68 0.27 -2.54
C VAL A 53 -7.42 1.14 -1.54
N GLU A 54 -8.21 2.13 -1.99
CA GLU A 54 -8.99 3.00 -1.08
C GLU A 54 -9.91 2.18 -0.17
N ARG A 55 -10.62 1.20 -0.74
CA ARG A 55 -11.53 0.33 0.00
C ARG A 55 -10.79 -0.51 1.03
N HIS A 56 -9.65 -1.09 0.66
CA HIS A 56 -8.85 -1.91 1.57
C HIS A 56 -8.31 -1.08 2.74
N CYS A 57 -7.76 0.10 2.47
CA CYS A 57 -7.31 1.02 3.52
C CYS A 57 -8.45 1.44 4.46
N ALA A 58 -9.65 1.72 3.91
CA ALA A 58 -10.81 2.08 4.71
C ALA A 58 -11.29 0.94 5.62
N ILE A 59 -11.22 -0.31 5.17
CA ILE A 59 -11.54 -1.48 5.99
C ILE A 59 -10.55 -1.60 7.16
N LEU A 60 -9.25 -1.44 6.90
CA LEU A 60 -8.22 -1.52 7.94
C LEU A 60 -8.35 -0.40 8.98
N GLU A 61 -8.61 0.84 8.54
CA GLU A 61 -8.86 1.96 9.45
C GLU A 61 -10.10 1.71 10.33
N GLN A 62 -11.19 1.17 9.76
CA GLN A 62 -12.37 0.78 10.54
C GLN A 62 -12.08 -0.30 11.58
N GLN A 63 -11.09 -1.15 11.33
CA GLN A 63 -10.60 -2.15 12.28
C GLN A 63 -9.60 -1.58 13.30
N GLY A 64 -9.35 -0.27 13.27
CA GLY A 64 -8.42 0.40 14.18
C GLY A 64 -6.95 0.21 13.81
N LEU A 65 -6.65 -0.25 12.59
CA LEU A 65 -5.28 -0.40 12.09
C LEU A 65 -4.89 0.85 11.28
N PRO A 66 -3.93 1.66 11.76
CA PRO A 66 -3.36 2.74 10.97
C PRO A 66 -2.74 2.20 9.69
N VAL A 67 -2.91 2.90 8.57
CA VAL A 67 -2.38 2.47 7.27
C VAL A 67 -1.25 3.38 6.83
N GLN A 68 -0.15 2.76 6.41
CA GLN A 68 0.96 3.42 5.73
C GLN A 68 0.95 2.99 4.27
N GLN A 69 0.92 3.97 3.36
CA GLN A 69 0.98 3.71 1.93
C GLN A 69 2.40 3.85 1.41
N LEU A 70 2.77 2.91 0.56
CA LEU A 70 4.04 2.90 -0.15
C LEU A 70 3.77 2.80 -1.65
N PRO A 71 4.40 3.64 -2.50
CA PRO A 71 4.31 3.48 -3.93
C PRO A 71 5.08 2.21 -4.34
N GLY A 72 4.42 1.34 -5.09
CA GLY A 72 5.02 0.17 -5.70
C GLY A 72 5.84 0.56 -6.92
N ASP A 73 6.92 -0.20 -7.13
CA ASP A 73 7.85 -0.06 -8.25
C ASP A 73 7.96 -1.39 -8.99
N ALA A 74 7.60 -1.43 -10.27
CA ALA A 74 7.45 -2.69 -11.00
C ALA A 74 8.79 -3.41 -11.19
N ASP A 75 9.89 -2.67 -11.33
CA ASP A 75 11.24 -3.24 -11.42
C ASP A 75 11.73 -3.72 -10.04
N GLY A 76 11.45 -2.98 -8.98
CA GLY A 76 11.68 -3.39 -7.60
C GLY A 76 10.92 -4.68 -7.25
N PHE A 77 9.69 -4.83 -7.74
CA PHE A 77 8.94 -6.08 -7.61
C PHE A 77 9.56 -7.21 -8.42
N ALA A 78 10.02 -6.96 -9.64
CA ALA A 78 10.76 -7.96 -10.41
C ALA A 78 12.04 -8.41 -9.72
N ALA A 79 12.78 -7.49 -9.11
CA ALA A 79 13.97 -7.78 -8.32
C ALA A 79 13.62 -8.61 -7.07
N PHE A 80 12.54 -8.26 -6.37
CA PHE A 80 12.01 -9.02 -5.23
C PHE A 80 11.66 -10.47 -5.62
N MET A 81 10.96 -10.65 -6.74
CA MET A 81 10.62 -11.98 -7.27
C MET A 81 11.87 -12.79 -7.62
N THR A 82 12.86 -12.15 -8.24
CA THR A 82 14.15 -12.77 -8.57
C THR A 82 14.89 -13.25 -7.32
N ALA A 83 14.94 -12.41 -6.28
CA ALA A 83 15.58 -12.76 -5.00
C ALA A 83 14.90 -13.95 -4.32
N ARG A 84 13.57 -14.10 -4.47
CA ARG A 84 12.78 -15.24 -3.97
C ARG A 84 12.84 -16.48 -4.87
N LYS A 85 13.54 -16.41 -6.02
CA LYS A 85 13.59 -17.47 -7.04
C LYS A 85 12.20 -17.87 -7.55
N ALA A 86 11.25 -16.93 -7.53
CA ALA A 86 9.90 -17.15 -8.02
C ALA A 86 9.79 -16.59 -9.44
N THR A 87 9.31 -17.41 -10.37
CA THR A 87 9.26 -17.07 -11.81
C THR A 87 7.91 -16.52 -12.25
N THR A 88 6.83 -16.87 -11.54
CA THR A 88 5.47 -16.39 -11.82
C THR A 88 4.91 -15.74 -10.56
N PRO A 89 4.69 -14.42 -10.55
CA PRO A 89 4.14 -13.73 -9.39
C PRO A 89 2.70 -14.16 -9.10
N ARG A 90 2.38 -14.29 -7.83
CA ARG A 90 1.04 -14.60 -7.30
C ARG A 90 0.55 -13.46 -6.42
N GLU A 91 -0.70 -13.56 -5.99
CA GLU A 91 -1.28 -12.61 -5.01
C GLU A 91 -0.46 -12.51 -3.72
N ASP A 92 -0.01 -13.64 -3.18
CA ASP A 92 0.82 -13.67 -1.98
C ASP A 92 2.14 -12.90 -2.16
N ASP A 93 2.70 -12.88 -3.37
CA ASP A 93 3.91 -12.11 -3.67
C ASP A 93 3.65 -10.60 -3.67
N LEU A 94 2.48 -10.17 -4.18
CA LEU A 94 2.05 -8.76 -4.10
C LEU A 94 1.88 -8.32 -2.64
N ASN A 95 1.34 -9.19 -1.80
CA ASN A 95 1.13 -8.91 -0.37
C ASN A 95 2.43 -8.96 0.44
N ALA A 96 3.39 -9.80 0.03
CA ALA A 96 4.69 -9.92 0.67
C ALA A 96 5.70 -8.85 0.21
N TYR A 97 5.43 -8.18 -0.91
CA TYR A 97 6.24 -7.07 -1.41
C TYR A 97 5.89 -5.76 -0.67
N PRO A 98 6.88 -4.90 -0.40
CA PRO A 98 8.32 -5.12 -0.55
C PRO A 98 8.94 -5.84 0.65
N ASP A 99 10.22 -6.20 0.53
CA ASP A 99 11.04 -6.42 1.72
C ASP A 99 11.19 -5.08 2.47
N LEU A 100 10.49 -4.93 3.60
CA LEU A 100 10.50 -3.72 4.41
C LEU A 100 11.89 -3.30 4.89
N ARG A 101 12.87 -4.22 4.93
CA ARG A 101 14.26 -3.90 5.30
C ARG A 101 15.00 -3.10 4.23
N THR A 102 14.51 -3.11 3.00
CA THR A 102 15.14 -2.43 1.86
C THR A 102 14.43 -1.13 1.49
N VAL A 103 13.29 -0.83 2.11
CA VAL A 103 12.53 0.39 1.84
C VAL A 103 13.25 1.59 2.42
N THR A 104 13.63 2.53 1.54
CA THR A 104 14.30 3.79 1.90
C THR A 104 13.44 5.02 1.62
N ILE A 105 12.37 4.86 0.84
CA ILE A 105 11.46 5.95 0.48
C ILE A 105 10.42 6.20 1.59
N PRO A 106 9.93 7.44 1.73
CA PRO A 106 8.94 7.76 2.75
C PRO A 106 7.60 7.09 2.44
N MET A 107 6.99 6.53 3.48
CA MET A 107 5.59 6.10 3.46
C MET A 107 4.67 7.27 3.75
N THR A 108 3.47 7.23 3.19
CA THR A 108 2.44 8.26 3.41
C THR A 108 1.35 7.71 4.32
N ALA A 109 1.06 8.42 5.41
CA ALA A 109 -0.04 8.06 6.29
C ALA A 109 -1.40 8.17 5.55
N TRP A 110 -2.23 7.13 5.68
CA TRP A 110 -3.60 7.10 5.19
C TRP A 110 -4.58 7.03 6.38
N PRO A 111 -5.71 7.77 6.34
CA PRO A 111 -6.14 8.64 5.25
C PRO A 111 -5.43 10.00 5.28
N PRO A 112 -5.13 10.58 4.10
CA PRO A 112 -4.73 11.97 4.02
C PRO A 112 -5.83 12.90 4.57
N ALA A 113 -5.44 14.09 5.04
CA ALA A 113 -6.44 15.11 5.38
C ALA A 113 -7.32 15.44 4.17
N ARG A 114 -8.62 15.68 4.36
CA ARG A 114 -9.58 15.93 3.27
C ARG A 114 -9.14 16.97 2.21
N PRO A 115 -8.50 18.11 2.57
CA PRO A 115 -8.03 19.08 1.58
C PRO A 115 -6.62 18.79 1.03
N ALA A 116 -5.89 17.84 1.60
CA ALA A 116 -4.54 17.49 1.17
C ALA A 116 -4.55 16.87 -0.25
N PRO A 117 -3.41 16.87 -0.94
CA PRO A 117 -3.25 16.13 -2.20
C PRO A 117 -3.66 14.66 -2.04
N CYS A 118 -4.25 14.09 -3.08
CA CYS A 118 -4.64 12.70 -3.08
C CYS A 118 -3.40 11.78 -3.14
N TRP A 119 -3.42 10.71 -2.35
CA TRP A 119 -2.34 9.73 -2.25
C TRP A 119 -1.99 9.04 -3.58
N CYS A 120 -2.89 9.05 -4.58
CA CYS A 120 -2.65 8.46 -5.90
C CYS A 120 -1.72 9.27 -6.81
N GLY A 121 -1.25 10.45 -6.36
CA GLY A 121 -0.35 11.31 -7.15
C GLY A 121 -1.04 12.24 -8.14
N SER A 122 -2.37 12.18 -8.30
CA SER A 122 -3.13 13.02 -9.26
C SER A 122 -3.07 14.55 -9.06
N GLY A 123 -2.47 15.05 -7.97
CA GLY A 123 -2.47 16.47 -7.59
C GLY A 123 -3.83 17.03 -7.14
N ARG A 124 -4.93 16.32 -7.37
CA ARG A 124 -6.29 16.72 -6.93
C ARG A 124 -6.43 16.58 -5.41
N LYS A 125 -7.33 17.37 -4.81
CA LYS A 125 -7.70 17.24 -3.39
C LYS A 125 -8.25 15.84 -3.11
N TYR A 126 -7.82 15.19 -2.03
CA TYR A 126 -8.23 13.83 -1.67
C TYR A 126 -9.76 13.66 -1.63
N LYS A 127 -10.49 14.61 -1.04
CA LYS A 127 -11.97 14.62 -1.01
C LYS A 127 -12.64 14.66 -2.40
N GLN A 128 -11.91 15.02 -3.44
CA GLN A 128 -12.39 15.15 -4.82
C GLN A 128 -11.82 14.06 -5.76
N CYS A 129 -10.98 13.18 -5.24
CA CYS A 129 -10.32 12.11 -5.98
C CYS A 129 -10.64 10.76 -5.32
N CYS A 130 -9.65 10.01 -4.80
CA CYS A 130 -9.86 8.65 -4.30
C CYS A 130 -10.87 8.53 -3.16
N ARG A 131 -11.04 9.55 -2.29
CA ARG A 131 -12.05 9.46 -1.21
C ARG A 131 -13.47 9.25 -1.74
N ARG A 132 -13.78 9.75 -2.95
CA ARG A 132 -15.10 9.55 -3.57
C ARG A 132 -15.32 8.10 -4.00
N LEU A 133 -14.23 7.40 -4.32
CA LEU A 133 -14.26 6.02 -4.79
C LEU A 133 -14.50 5.03 -3.62
N GLY A 134 -13.94 5.32 -2.44
CA GLY A 134 -14.01 4.43 -1.27
C GLY A 134 -15.35 4.37 -0.54
N LEU A 135 -16.29 5.30 -0.80
CA LEU A 135 -17.52 5.46 -0.01
C LEU A 135 -18.83 5.24 -0.78
N GLY A 136 -18.80 4.84 -2.08
CA GLY A 136 -20.01 4.41 -2.78
C GLY A 136 -20.16 4.85 -4.24
N ALA A 137 -19.30 4.37 -5.13
CA ALA A 137 -19.53 4.55 -6.58
C ALA A 137 -19.09 3.35 -7.43
N TRP A 138 -19.21 2.12 -6.91
CA TRP A 138 -19.26 0.95 -7.77
C TRP A 138 -20.63 0.31 -7.60
N THR A 139 -21.62 0.87 -8.28
CA THR A 139 -22.72 0.04 -8.77
C THR A 139 -22.08 -1.05 -9.60
N ALA A 140 -22.29 -2.29 -9.18
CA ALA A 140 -21.91 -3.48 -9.92
C ALA A 140 -22.25 -3.28 -11.41
N VAL A 141 -21.28 -3.52 -12.28
CA VAL A 141 -21.56 -3.74 -13.71
C VAL A 141 -22.47 -4.97 -13.79
N PRO A 142 -23.60 -4.93 -14.52
CA PRO A 142 -24.56 -6.03 -14.60
C PRO A 142 -23.95 -7.32 -15.16
#